data_AF-A0A2T5YK18-F1
#
_entry.id   AF-A0A2T5YK18-F1
#
_cell.length_a   1.000
_cell.length_b   1.000
_cell.length_c   1.000
_cell.angle_alpha   90.00
_cell.angle_beta   90.00
_cell.angle_gamma   90.00
#
_symmetry.space_group_name_H-M   'P 1'
#
loop_
_entity.id
_entity.type
_entity.pdbx_description
1 polymer ?
#
loop_
_entity_poly.entity_id
_entity_poly.type
_entity_poly.pdbx_seq_one_letter_code
_entity_poly.pdbx_strand_id
1 'polypeptide(L)' 'MLEYVKTILVKVSFDKMLFEKELRKAFRVLVKEEIEQLKQWCYDQFSGVYLIILNRVFLKHQN' A
#
# COMPACT_ATOMS: atom_id res chain seq x y z
N MET A 1 -2.66 1.79 13.25
CA MET A 1 -2.57 2.81 12.17
C MET A 1 -3.03 2.26 10.82
N LEU A 2 -3.11 0.94 10.67
CA LEU A 2 -3.49 0.26 9.44
C LEU A 2 -4.79 0.77 8.78
N GLU A 3 -5.91 0.85 9.52
CA GLU A 3 -7.21 1.26 8.94
C GLU A 3 -7.21 2.70 8.41
N TYR A 4 -6.43 3.59 9.04
CA TYR A 4 -6.23 4.95 8.54
C TYR A 4 -5.48 4.94 7.20
N VAL A 5 -4.39 4.15 7.10
CA VAL A 5 -3.66 3.98 5.84
C VAL A 5 -4.56 3.41 4.74
N LYS A 6 -5.35 2.36 5.03
CA LYS A 6 -6.32 1.79 4.07
C LYS A 6 -7.30 2.85 3.56
N THR A 7 -7.85 3.65 4.48
CA THR A 7 -8.77 4.75 4.13
C THR A 7 -8.12 5.77 3.20
N ILE A 8 -6.88 6.17 3.48
CA ILE A 8 -6.13 7.09 2.61
C ILE A 8 -5.89 6.47 1.24
N LEU A 9 -5.45 5.21 1.17
CA LEU A 9 -5.18 4.52 -0.09
C LEU A 9 -6.41 4.44 -0.99
N VAL A 10 -7.59 4.15 -0.43
CA VAL A 10 -8.87 4.20 -1.18
C VAL A 10 -9.16 5.62 -1.67
N LYS A 11 -9.01 6.63 -0.81
CA LYS A 11 -9.28 8.02 -1.20
C LYS A 11 -8.38 8.53 -2.31
N VAL A 12 -7.13 8.07 -2.37
CA VAL A 12 -6.17 8.50 -3.39
C VAL A 12 -6.04 7.55 -4.58
N SER A 13 -6.80 6.45 -4.61
CA SER A 13 -6.65 5.42 -5.65
C SER A 13 -7.08 5.88 -7.05
N PHE A 14 -7.66 7.08 -7.19
CA PHE A 14 -7.96 7.70 -8.49
C PHE A 14 -6.70 8.23 -9.20
N ASP A 15 -5.60 8.45 -8.47
CA ASP A 15 -4.34 8.96 -9.02
C ASP A 15 -3.20 7.99 -8.71
N LYS A 16 -2.58 7.47 -9.77
CA LYS A 16 -1.51 6.47 -9.68
C LYS A 16 -0.29 6.98 -8.89
N MET A 17 0.09 8.23 -9.07
CA MET A 17 1.27 8.82 -8.41
C MET A 17 0.98 9.07 -6.93
N LEU A 18 -0.23 9.54 -6.61
CA LEU A 18 -0.64 9.77 -5.23
C LEU A 18 -0.82 8.45 -4.47
N PHE A 19 -1.42 7.44 -5.10
CA PHE A 19 -1.52 6.09 -4.54
C PHE A 19 -0.15 5.53 -4.16
N GLU A 20 0.81 5.54 -5.08
CA GLU A 20 2.17 5.05 -4.78
C GLU A 20 2.84 5.87 -3.67
N LYS A 21 2.67 7.19 -3.67
CA LYS A 21 3.23 8.07 -2.64
C LYS A 21 2.70 7.73 -1.26
N GLU A 22 1.39 7.58 -1.09
CA GLU A 22 0.79 7.24 0.20
C GLU A 22 1.10 5.80 0.62
N LEU A 23 1.14 4.85 -0.32
CA LEU A 23 1.54 3.47 -0.03
C LEU A 23 2.98 3.40 0.52
N ARG A 24 3.91 4.20 -0.03
CA ARG A 24 5.28 4.30 0.49
C ARG A 24 5.35 4.93 1.88
N LYS A 25 4.43 5.84 2.23
CA LYS A 25 4.39 6.41 3.58
C LYS A 25 3.95 5.40 4.63
N ALA A 26 3.16 4.39 4.25
CA ALA A 26 2.70 3.34 5.16
C ALA A 26 3.85 2.68 5.93
N PHE A 27 4.99 2.44 5.27
CA PHE A 27 6.19 1.84 5.88
C PHE A 27 6.84 2.66 6.98
N ARG A 28 6.51 3.96 7.09
CA ARG A 28 7.02 4.84 8.14
C ARG A 28 6.11 4.90 9.36
N VAL A 29 4.85 4.45 9.23
CA VAL A 29 3.81 4.63 10.25
C VAL A 29 3.21 3.31 10.76
N LEU A 30 3.45 2.22 10.04
CA LEU A 30 2.97 0.88 10.40
C LEU A 30 4.11 0.02 10.93
N VAL A 31 3.79 -0.83 11.89
CA VAL A 31 4.69 -1.90 12.34
C VAL A 31 4.72 -3.05 11.33
N LYS A 32 5.70 -3.96 11.46
CA LYS A 32 5.91 -5.06 10.52
C LYS A 32 4.66 -5.92 10.32
N GLU A 33 3.96 -6.23 11.39
CA GLU A 33 2.74 -7.04 11.37
C GLU A 33 1.61 -6.33 10.59
N GLU A 34 1.46 -5.03 10.79
CA GLU A 34 0.50 -4.21 10.06
C GLU A 34 0.88 -4.08 8.57
N ILE A 35 2.17 -4.05 8.23
CA ILE A 35 2.65 -4.02 6.84
C ILE A 35 2.31 -5.32 6.10
N GLU A 36 2.46 -6.48 6.73
CA GLU A 36 2.06 -7.75 6.11
C GLU A 36 0.54 -7.83 5.89
N GLN A 37 -0.25 -7.34 6.84
CA GLN A 37 -1.70 -7.23 6.67
C GLN A 37 -2.08 -6.23 5.56
N LEU A 38 -1.41 -5.07 5.50
CA LEU A 38 -1.60 -4.09 4.45
C LEU A 38 -1.26 -4.67 3.07
N LYS A 39 -0.17 -5.45 2.98
CA LYS A 39 0.26 -6.09 1.74
C LYS A 39 -0.84 -6.97 1.17
N GLN A 40 -1.34 -7.93 1.95
CA GLN A 40 -2.42 -8.83 1.50
C GLN A 40 -3.64 -8.04 1.02
N TRP A 41 -4.10 -7.11 1.85
CA TRP A 41 -5.25 -6.27 1.52
C TRP A 41 -5.04 -5.44 0.24
N CYS A 42 -3.85 -4.87 0.03
CA CYS A 42 -3.55 -4.12 -1.19
C CYS A 42 -3.60 -4.99 -2.45
N TYR A 43 -3.09 -6.23 -2.40
CA TYR A 43 -3.19 -7.14 -3.53
C TYR A 43 -4.65 -7.54 -3.81
N ASP A 44 -5.44 -7.80 -2.78
CA ASP A 44 -6.87 -8.13 -2.96
C ASP A 44 -7.66 -6.96 -3.57
N GLN A 45 -7.42 -5.73 -3.11
CA GLN A 45 -8.20 -4.56 -3.53
C GLN A 45 -7.73 -3.90 -4.83
N PHE A 46 -6.41 -3.90 -5.08
CA PHE A 46 -5.82 -3.04 -6.10
C PHE A 46 -5.00 -3.76 -7.16
N SER A 47 -4.82 -5.09 -7.09
CA SER A 47 -4.02 -5.82 -8.09
C SER A 47 -4.53 -5.64 -9.52
N GLY A 48 -5.84 -5.53 -9.75
CA GLY A 48 -6.41 -5.33 -11.09
C GLY A 48 -5.93 -4.07 -11.81
N VAL A 49 -5.50 -3.03 -11.09
CA VAL A 49 -5.09 -1.73 -11.68
C VAL A 49 -3.65 -1.37 -11.33
N TYR A 50 -3.16 -1.78 -10.15
CA TYR A 50 -1.90 -1.33 -9.57
C TYR A 50 -0.87 -2.43 -9.33
N LEU A 51 -1.04 -3.63 -9.90
CA LEU A 51 -0.11 -4.77 -9.72
C LEU A 51 1.37 -4.39 -9.82
N ILE A 52 1.75 -3.61 -10.84
CA ILE A 52 3.14 -3.19 -11.06
C ILE A 52 3.66 -2.31 -9.91
N ILE A 53 2.82 -1.41 -9.38
CA ILE A 53 3.19 -0.57 -8.23
C ILE A 53 3.31 -1.43 -6.98
N LEU A 54 2.35 -2.32 -6.73
CA LEU A 54 2.35 -3.19 -5.55
C LEU A 54 3.61 -4.05 -5.52
N ASN A 55 3.91 -4.74 -6.62
CA ASN A 55 5.12 -5.54 -6.75
C ASN A 55 6.37 -4.68 -6.49
N ARG A 56 6.50 -3.53 -7.13
CA ARG A 56 7.66 -2.65 -6.98
C ARG A 56 7.82 -2.12 -5.55
N VAL A 57 6.73 -1.73 -4.90
CA VAL A 57 6.79 -1.12 -3.56
C VAL A 57 7.07 -2.17 -2.51
N PHE A 58 6.34 -3.30 -2.52
CA PHE A 58 6.51 -4.34 -1.51
C PHE A 58 7.81 -5.14 -1.69
N LEU A 59 8.28 -5.40 -2.92
CA LEU A 59 9.58 -6.07 -3.13
C LEU A 59 10.76 -5.28 -2.56
N LYS A 60 10.71 -3.94 -2.60
CA LYS A 60 11.79 -3.08 -2.08
C LYS A 60 11.89 -3.03 -0.56
N HIS A 61 10.86 -3.48 0.16
CA HIS A 61 10.76 -3.36 1.63
C HIS A 61 10.61 -4.72 2.33
N GLN A 62 11.00 -5.82 1.68
CA GLN A 62 11.02 -7.16 2.27
C GLN A 62 12.35 -7.52 2.98
N ASN A 63 13.28 -6.58 3.08
CA ASN A 63 14.57 -6.75 3.77
C ASN A 63 14.65 -5.88 5.01
#